data_AF-A0A381XA55-F1
#
_entry.id   AF-A0A381XA55-F1
#
_cell.length_a   1.000
_cell.length_b   1.000
_cell.length_c   1.000
_cell.angle_alpha   90.00
_cell.angle_beta   90.00
_cell.angle_gamma   90.00
#
_symmetry.space_group_name_H-M   'P 1'
#
loop_
_entity.id
_entity.type
_entity.pdbx_description
1 polymer ?
#
loop_
_entity_poly.entity_id
_entity_poly.type
_entity_poly.pdbx_seq_one_letter_code
_entity_poly.pdbx_strand_id
1 'polypeptide(L)' 'WLKEGKTAWYNAGIYCFRPQLFEHTAFLEKSPRGEYELTDALTAMLEAKEPIAGLEIAGRWVDVRDPEVLRQLEAE' A
#
# COMPACT_ATOMS: atom_id res chain seq x y z
N TRP A 1 -2.00 10.20 11.95
CA TRP A 1 -3.16 11.10 12.11
C TRP A 1 -3.17 12.13 11.00
N LEU A 2 -4.27 12.23 10.24
CA LEU A 2 -4.45 13.20 9.15
C LEU A 2 -4.56 14.63 9.73
N LYS A 3 -3.97 15.62 9.05
CA LYS A 3 -3.93 17.02 9.50
C LYS A 3 -4.80 17.88 8.59
N GLU A 4 -5.60 18.75 9.21
CA GLU A 4 -6.42 19.72 8.48
C GLU A 4 -5.56 20.58 7.55
N GLY A 5 -6.04 20.80 6.32
CA GLY A 5 -5.34 21.55 5.28
C GLY A 5 -4.11 20.87 4.68
N LYS A 6 -3.80 19.61 5.03
CA LYS A 6 -2.70 18.85 4.42
C LYS A 6 -3.22 17.74 3.51
N THR A 7 -2.51 17.52 2.40
CA THR A 7 -2.76 16.39 1.50
C THR A 7 -2.66 15.08 2.27
N ALA A 8 -3.72 14.29 2.22
CA ALA A 8 -3.76 12.92 2.71
C ALA A 8 -3.37 12.00 1.55
N TRP A 9 -2.32 11.22 1.74
CA TRP A 9 -1.92 10.20 0.77
C TRP A 9 -2.54 8.86 1.14
N TYR A 10 -3.10 8.17 0.15
CA TYR A 10 -3.64 6.83 0.27
C TYR A 10 -2.79 5.86 -0.56
N ASN A 11 -2.48 4.69 0.00
CA ASN A 11 -1.74 3.66 -0.73
C ASN A 11 -2.68 2.99 -1.75
N ALA A 12 -2.31 3.02 -3.02
CA ALA A 12 -3.13 2.52 -4.12
C ALA A 12 -3.05 1.00 -4.35
N GLY A 13 -2.26 0.27 -3.57
CA GLY A 13 -2.01 -1.16 -3.76
C GLY A 13 -1.11 -1.49 -4.96
N ILE A 14 -0.39 -0.50 -5.50
CA ILE A 14 0.52 -0.67 -6.64
C ILE A 14 1.96 -0.48 -6.15
N TYR A 15 2.81 -1.46 -6.43
CA TYR A 15 4.18 -1.47 -5.94
C TYR A 15 5.18 -1.90 -7.02
N CYS A 16 6.38 -1.34 -6.97
CA CYS A 16 7.53 -1.74 -7.79
C CYS A 16 8.74 -1.91 -6.87
N PHE A 17 9.17 -3.15 -6.68
CA PHE A 17 10.22 -3.50 -5.72
C PHE A 17 11.46 -4.04 -6.40
N ARG A 18 12.60 -3.79 -5.76
CA ARG A 18 13.81 -4.57 -6.03
C ARG A 18 13.75 -5.90 -5.25
N PRO A 19 14.49 -6.94 -5.67
CA PRO A 19 14.46 -8.25 -5.01
C PRO A 19 14.79 -8.23 -3.51
N GLN A 20 15.50 -7.21 -3.02
CA GLN A 20 15.79 -7.00 -1.59
C GLN A 20 14.54 -7.04 -0.71
N LEU A 21 13.36 -6.71 -1.24
CA LEU A 21 12.10 -6.88 -0.51
C LEU A 21 11.96 -8.30 0.06
N PHE A 22 12.41 -9.33 -0.67
CA PHE A 22 12.24 -10.71 -0.23
C PHE A 22 12.96 -11.02 1.08
N GLU A 23 14.09 -10.36 1.33
CA GLU A 23 14.82 -10.47 2.60
C GLU A 23 13.96 -10.01 3.77
N HIS A 24 13.21 -8.91 3.60
CA HIS A 24 12.29 -8.41 4.61
C HIS A 24 11.04 -9.29 4.76
N THR A 25 10.50 -9.81 3.65
CA THR A 25 9.32 -10.70 3.72
C THR A 25 9.61 -12.04 4.39
N ALA A 26 10.87 -12.50 4.35
CA ALA A 26 11.27 -13.80 4.89
C ALA A 26 11.16 -13.89 6.43
N PHE A 27 11.16 -12.75 7.11
CA PHE A 27 11.12 -12.67 8.57
C PHE A 27 9.79 -12.12 9.11
N LEU A 28 8.77 -11.99 8.26
CA LEU A 28 7.46 -11.50 8.71
C LEU A 28 6.83 -12.46 9.72
N GLU A 29 6.26 -11.88 10.76
CA GLU A 29 5.36 -12.57 11.66
C GLU A 29 3.91 -12.34 11.23
N LYS A 30 3.01 -13.19 11.69
CA LYS A 30 1.59 -13.02 11.41
C LYS A 30 1.04 -11.88 12.27
N SER A 31 0.26 -10.99 11.64
CA SER A 31 -0.50 -9.97 12.35
C SER A 31 -1.57 -10.60 13.27
N PRO A 32 -2.26 -9.81 14.12
CA PRO A 32 -3.41 -10.31 14.89
C PRO A 32 -4.52 -10.91 14.02
N ARG A 33 -4.55 -10.61 12.71
CA ARG A 33 -5.48 -11.20 11.74
C ARG A 33 -5.04 -12.57 11.22
N GLY A 34 -3.82 -13.00 11.54
CA GLY A 34 -3.22 -14.23 11.04
C GLY A 34 -2.59 -14.11 9.65
N GLU A 35 -2.43 -12.88 9.14
CA GLU A 35 -1.90 -12.58 7.80
C GLU A 35 -0.45 -12.10 7.87
N TYR A 36 0.33 -12.39 6.82
CA TYR A 36 1.63 -11.75 6.61
C TYR A 36 1.39 -10.43 5.88
N GLU A 37 1.65 -9.31 6.55
CA GLU A 37 1.32 -8.00 6.04
C GLU A 37 2.48 -7.43 5.22
N LEU A 38 2.24 -7.11 3.94
CA LEU A 38 3.26 -6.45 3.12
C LEU A 38 3.72 -5.12 3.72
N THR A 39 2.83 -4.42 4.43
CA THR A 39 3.13 -3.16 5.13
C THR A 39 4.18 -3.31 6.22
N ASP A 40 4.30 -4.48 6.84
CA ASP A 40 5.31 -4.73 7.87
C ASP A 40 6.70 -4.86 7.22
N ALA A 41 6.79 -5.47 6.03
CA ALA A 41 8.04 -5.50 5.25
C ALA A 41 8.46 -4.08 4.82
N LEU A 42 7.50 -3.24 4.42
CA LEU A 42 7.78 -1.83 4.10
C LEU A 42 8.29 -1.05 5.32
N THR A 43 7.74 -1.34 6.50
CA THR A 43 8.19 -0.73 7.76
C THR A 43 9.62 -1.16 8.09
N ALA A 44 9.95 -2.44 7.96
CA ALA A 44 11.31 -2.95 8.15
C ALA A 44 12.32 -2.31 7.17
N MET A 45 11.96 -2.15 5.89
CA MET A 45 12.79 -1.45 4.91
C MET A 45 13.03 0.03 5.29
N LEU A 46 11.99 0.72 5.77
CA LEU A 46 12.12 2.11 6.24
C LEU A 46 13.03 2.22 7.47
N GLU A 47 12.90 1.30 8.42
CA GLU A 47 13.74 1.23 9.62
C GLU A 47 15.21 0.94 9.27
N ALA A 48 15.44 0.08 8.27
CA ALA A 48 16.75 -0.18 7.68
C ALA A 48 17.33 1.00 6.87
N LYS A 49 16.57 2.11 6.75
CA LYS A 49 16.91 3.32 5.98
C LYS A 49 17.15 3.03 4.50
N GLU A 50 16.46 2.04 3.96
CA GLU A 50 16.49 1.74 2.54
C GLU A 50 15.77 2.81 1.72
N PRO A 51 16.19 3.06 0.47
CA PRO A 51 15.55 4.06 -0.37
C PRO A 51 14.15 3.61 -0.79
N ILE A 52 13.13 4.27 -0.21
CA ILE A 52 11.72 4.12 -0.58
C ILE A 52 11.19 5.46 -1.08
N ALA A 53 10.41 5.43 -2.16
CA ALA A 53 9.74 6.59 -2.72
C ALA A 53 8.25 6.29 -2.92
N GLY A 54 7.41 7.29 -2.66
CA GLY A 54 6.02 7.30 -3.12
C GLY A 54 5.93 7.91 -4.51
N LEU A 55 5.04 7.38 -5.34
CA LEU A 55 4.70 7.94 -6.65
C LEU A 55 3.22 8.33 -6.64
N GLU A 56 2.95 9.61 -6.89
CA GLU A 56 1.58 10.08 -7.14
C GLU A 56 1.06 9.46 -8.44
N ILE A 57 -0.12 8.85 -8.38
CA ILE A 57 -0.77 8.28 -9.56
C ILE A 57 -1.44 9.40 -10.34
N ALA A 58 -1.09 9.53 -11.62
CA ALA A 58 -1.80 10.39 -12.54
C ALA A 58 -3.11 9.73 -13.01
N GLY A 59 -4.17 10.53 -13.12
CA GLY A 59 -5.47 10.07 -13.59
C GLY A 59 -6.35 9.51 -12.49
N ARG A 60 -7.39 8.76 -12.89
CA ARG A 60 -8.38 8.22 -11.96
C ARG A 60 -7.94 6.84 -11.47
N TRP A 61 -7.88 6.71 -10.15
CA TRP A 61 -7.74 5.43 -9.46
C TRP A 61 -9.01 5.18 -8.65
N VAL A 62 -9.51 3.94 -8.64
CA VAL A 62 -10.72 3.56 -7.91
C VAL A 62 -10.49 2.26 -7.16
N ASP A 63 -10.95 2.24 -5.91
CA ASP A 63 -10.86 1.12 -5.01
C ASP A 63 -12.11 0.23 -5.10
N VAL A 64 -12.04 -0.85 -5.86
CA VAL A 64 -13.20 -1.70 -6.18
C VAL A 64 -13.35 -2.84 -5.16
N ARG A 65 -13.54 -2.48 -3.88
CA ARG A 65 -13.79 -3.44 -2.79
C ARG A 65 -15.27 -3.70 -2.53
N ASP A 66 -16.13 -2.77 -2.92
CA ASP A 66 -17.58 -2.87 -2.75
C ASP A 66 -18.24 -3.21 -4.10
N PRO A 67 -19.08 -4.25 -4.18
CA PRO A 67 -19.85 -4.57 -5.38
C PRO A 67 -20.66 -3.39 -5.93
N GLU A 68 -21.11 -2.46 -5.09
CA GLU A 68 -21.82 -1.25 -5.55
C GLU A 68 -20.89 -0.28 -6.27
N VAL A 69 -19.64 -0.14 -5.83
CA VAL A 69 -18.63 0.66 -6.54
C VAL A 69 -18.38 0.07 -7.92
N LEU A 70 -18.27 -1.26 -8.04
CA LEU A 70 -18.12 -1.91 -9.34
C LEU A 70 -19.31 -1.63 -10.27
N ARG A 71 -20.54 -1.78 -9.77
CA ARG A 71 -21.76 -1.50 -10.57
C ARG A 71 -21.81 -0.07 -11.08
N GLN A 72 -21.39 0.90 -10.27
CA GLN A 72 -21.35 2.30 -10.69
C GLN A 72 -20.35 2.52 -11.83
N LEU A 73 -19.15 1.92 -11.74
CA LEU A 73 -18.13 2.02 -12.79
C LEU A 73 -18.56 1.37 -14.11
N GLU A 74 -19.32 0.29 -14.07
CA GLU A 74 -19.82 -0.40 -15.27
C GLU A 74 -20.92 0.39 -16.00
N ALA A 75 -21.57 1.34 -15.33
CA ALA A 75 -22.65 2.16 -15.88
C ALA A 75 -22.17 3.51 -16.46
N GLU A 76 -20.90 3.87 -16.24
CA GLU A 76 -20.24 5.07 -16.76
C GLU A 76 -19.76 4.90 -18.21
#